data_AF-A0A2N5A6L1-F1
#
_entry.id   AF-A0A2N5A6L1-F1
#
_cell.length_a   1.000
_cell.length_b   1.000
_cell.length_c   1.000
_cell.angle_alpha   90.00
_cell.angle_beta   90.00
_cell.angle_gamma   90.00
#
_symmetry.space_group_name_H-M   'P 1'
#
loop_
_entity.id
_entity.type
_entity.pdbx_description
1 polymer ?
#
loop_
_entity_poly.entity_id
_entity_poly.type
_entity_poly.pdbx_seq_one_letter_code
_entity_poly.pdbx_strand_id
1 'polypeptide(L)'
;CLGRMPGVMSCVGIVLAFIGLILLAGPENNLLALGVGEMITLASALAIAAEIILISAWAGKVDVRRVTVVQLATASLVAFAAMKPAGEEVPPLTPALLGVALGLGIFSAIIQVTMNWAQRSVSPTRATLIYTGEPVWGGIFGRLVGERLPLLALLGCVLILAGVLVSELKWKRKSPPQVSTNDDAQPLTDLADRREP
;
A
#
# COMPACT_ATOMS: atom_id res chain seq x y z
N CYS A 1 -16.19 5.50 1.12
CA CYS A 1 -15.04 6.33 1.54
C CYS A 1 -14.30 7.01 0.37
N LEU A 2 -14.87 7.09 -0.84
CA LEU A 2 -14.14 7.41 -2.07
C LEU A 2 -14.12 8.92 -2.47
N GLY A 3 -14.42 9.84 -1.55
CA GLY A 3 -14.69 11.25 -1.93
C GLY A 3 -14.09 12.33 -1.03
N ARG A 4 -13.18 12.00 -0.11
CA ARG A 4 -12.50 13.04 0.69
C ARG A 4 -11.24 13.51 -0.03
N MET A 5 -11.22 14.77 -0.43
CA MET A 5 -10.01 15.40 -0.96
C MET A 5 -8.87 15.28 0.07
N PRO A 6 -7.65 14.96 -0.39
CA PRO A 6 -6.49 14.90 0.48
C PRO A 6 -6.27 16.26 1.14
N GLY A 7 -5.97 16.25 2.44
CA GLY A 7 -5.63 17.48 3.15
C GLY A 7 -4.31 18.06 2.65
N VAL A 8 -4.11 19.36 2.81
CA VAL A 8 -2.90 20.07 2.35
C VAL A 8 -1.60 19.40 2.83
N MET A 9 -1.57 18.91 4.07
CA MET A 9 -0.42 18.18 4.64
C MET A 9 -0.10 16.88 3.88
N SER A 10 -1.11 16.18 3.38
CA SER A 10 -0.93 14.99 2.55
C SER A 10 -0.31 15.36 1.20
N CYS A 11 -0.73 16.47 0.60
CA CYS A 11 -0.13 16.97 -0.64
C CYS A 11 1.34 17.38 -0.44
N VAL A 12 1.64 18.12 0.63
CA VAL A 12 3.03 18.50 0.99
C VAL A 12 3.88 17.25 1.21
N GLY A 13 3.36 16.26 1.93
CA GLY A 13 4.05 15.00 2.16
C GLY A 13 4.35 14.22 0.88
N ILE A 14 3.40 14.16 -0.07
CA ILE A 14 3.59 13.53 -1.39
C ILE A 14 4.71 14.23 -2.16
N VAL A 15 4.69 15.57 -2.23
CA VAL A 15 5.74 16.34 -2.92
C VAL A 15 7.11 16.09 -2.30
N LEU A 16 7.19 16.09 -0.97
CA LEU A 16 8.45 15.86 -0.26
C LEU A 16 8.99 14.45 -0.50
N ALA A 17 8.12 13.44 -0.45
CA ALA A 17 8.51 12.06 -0.73
C ALA A 17 8.93 11.87 -2.19
N PHE A 18 8.28 12.54 -3.13
CA PHE A 18 8.62 12.49 -4.55
C PHE A 18 10.00 13.11 -4.83
N ILE A 19 10.30 14.27 -4.21
CA ILE A 19 11.64 14.87 -4.30
C ILE A 19 12.69 13.94 -3.69
N GLY A 20 12.38 13.33 -2.54
CA GLY A 20 13.27 12.37 -1.91
C GLY A 20 13.56 11.15 -2.80
N LEU A 21 12.54 10.64 -3.49
CA LEU A 21 12.67 9.56 -4.47
C LEU A 21 13.57 9.95 -5.65
N ILE A 22 13.44 11.17 -6.19
CA ILE A 22 14.32 11.67 -7.27
C ILE A 22 15.78 11.74 -6.81
N LEU A 23 16.03 12.23 -5.60
CA LEU A 23 17.39 12.30 -5.05
C LEU A 23 17.97 10.92 -4.78
N LEU A 24 17.14 9.98 -4.33
CA LEU A 24 17.53 8.60 -4.09
C LEU A 24 17.83 7.83 -5.38
N ALA A 25 17.05 8.06 -6.44
CA ALA A 25 17.25 7.45 -7.75
C ALA A 25 18.50 7.98 -8.48
N GLY A 26 19.04 9.12 -8.04
CA GLY A 26 20.28 9.69 -8.56
C GLY A 26 20.05 10.58 -9.79
N PRO A 27 20.40 11.88 -9.74
CA PRO A 27 20.20 12.80 -10.86
C PRO A 27 21.11 12.51 -12.08
N GLU A 28 22.17 11.72 -11.91
CA GLU A 28 23.05 11.31 -13.03
C GLU A 28 22.39 10.25 -13.94
N ASN A 29 21.36 9.58 -13.43
CA ASN A 29 20.65 8.48 -14.09
C ASN A 29 19.55 9.01 -15.01
N ASN A 30 19.85 10.00 -15.86
CA ASN A 30 18.99 10.51 -16.94
C ASN A 30 17.46 10.45 -16.67
N LEU A 31 17.01 10.84 -15.46
CA LEU A 31 15.68 10.53 -14.90
C LEU A 31 14.49 11.07 -15.73
N LEU A 32 14.77 11.97 -16.67
CA LEU A 32 13.79 12.57 -17.58
C LEU A 32 13.74 11.90 -18.97
N ALA A 33 14.69 11.02 -19.28
CA ALA A 33 14.59 10.15 -20.44
C ALA A 33 13.64 9.01 -20.08
N LEU A 34 12.35 9.20 -20.37
CA LEU A 34 11.34 8.14 -20.23
C LEU A 34 11.63 7.03 -21.24
N GLY A 35 12.48 6.09 -20.85
CA GLY A 35 12.69 4.85 -21.55
C GLY A 35 11.52 3.89 -21.37
N VAL A 36 11.64 2.74 -22.01
CA VAL A 36 10.64 1.67 -21.92
C VAL A 36 10.53 1.14 -20.48
N GLY A 37 11.65 1.08 -19.76
CA GLY A 37 11.70 0.64 -18.36
C GLY A 37 10.91 1.56 -17.43
N GLU A 38 11.14 2.87 -17.48
CA GLU A 38 10.42 3.83 -16.63
C GLU A 38 8.91 3.79 -16.91
N MET A 39 8.51 3.66 -18.17
CA MET A 39 7.09 3.56 -18.55
C MET A 39 6.43 2.29 -18.00
N ILE A 40 7.12 1.15 -18.04
CA ILE A 40 6.64 -0.10 -17.45
C ILE A 40 6.53 0.04 -15.92
N THR A 41 7.51 0.66 -15.25
CA THR A 41 7.47 0.90 -13.80
C THR A 41 6.31 1.82 -13.42
N LEU A 42 6.06 2.90 -14.15
CA LEU A 42 4.92 3.80 -13.91
C LEU A 42 3.58 3.07 -14.11
N ALA A 43 3.45 2.29 -15.18
CA ALA A 43 2.25 1.48 -15.41
C ALA A 43 2.02 0.45 -14.29
N SER A 44 3.09 -0.19 -13.81
CA SER A 44 3.04 -1.11 -12.67
C SER A 44 2.60 -0.41 -11.39
N ALA A 45 3.15 0.77 -11.08
CA ALA A 45 2.76 1.54 -9.90
C ALA A 45 1.27 1.90 -9.92
N LEU A 46 0.72 2.29 -11.07
CA LEU A 46 -0.71 2.56 -11.24
C LEU A 46 -1.56 1.30 -11.06
N ALA A 47 -1.13 0.15 -11.62
CA ALA A 47 -1.83 -1.12 -11.47
C ALA A 47 -1.90 -1.56 -9.99
N ILE A 48 -0.78 -1.47 -9.26
CA ILE A 48 -0.71 -1.78 -7.82
C ILE A 48 -1.55 -0.80 -7.00
N ALA A 49 -1.52 0.50 -7.31
CA ALA A 49 -2.37 1.48 -6.64
C ALA A 49 -3.86 1.18 -6.84
N ALA A 50 -4.26 0.85 -8.08
CA ALA A 50 -5.62 0.45 -8.39
C ALA A 50 -6.02 -0.80 -7.60
N GLU A 51 -5.17 -1.83 -7.58
CA GLU A 51 -5.39 -3.05 -6.79
C GLU A 51 -5.62 -2.75 -5.31
N ILE A 52 -4.78 -1.92 -4.67
CA ILE A 52 -4.92 -1.54 -3.26
C ILE A 52 -6.25 -0.82 -2.99
N ILE A 53 -6.65 0.11 -3.85
CA ILE A 53 -7.92 0.84 -3.73
C ILE A 53 -9.09 -0.14 -3.84
N LEU A 54 -9.00 -1.07 -4.78
CA LEU A 54 -10.05 -2.04 -5.06
C LEU A 54 -10.23 -3.04 -3.92
N ILE A 55 -9.13 -3.57 -3.37
CA ILE A 55 -9.15 -4.41 -2.16
C ILE A 55 -9.73 -3.61 -1.01
N SER A 56 -9.27 -2.39 -0.77
CA SER A 56 -9.76 -1.54 0.32
C SER A 56 -11.26 -1.23 0.22
N ALA A 57 -11.79 -1.08 -1.00
CA ALA A 57 -13.21 -0.85 -1.25
C ALA A 57 -14.08 -2.09 -0.94
N TRP A 58 -13.52 -3.29 -1.09
CA TRP A 58 -14.22 -4.56 -0.90
C TRP A 58 -13.79 -5.37 0.34
N ALA A 59 -12.80 -4.89 1.11
CA ALA A 59 -12.20 -5.58 2.26
C ALA A 59 -13.21 -5.99 3.34
N GLY A 60 -14.33 -5.28 3.47
CA GLY A 60 -15.39 -5.60 4.42
C GLY A 60 -16.53 -6.48 3.87
N LYS A 61 -16.56 -6.75 2.57
CA LYS A 61 -17.69 -7.40 1.87
C LYS A 61 -17.38 -8.82 1.39
N VAL A 62 -16.10 -9.20 1.34
CA VAL A 62 -15.64 -10.45 0.69
C VAL A 62 -14.66 -11.18 1.61
N ASP A 63 -14.62 -12.52 1.48
CA ASP A 63 -13.63 -13.35 2.17
C ASP A 63 -12.22 -13.11 1.61
N VAL A 64 -11.32 -12.67 2.49
CA VAL A 64 -9.91 -12.34 2.21
C VAL A 64 -9.17 -13.53 1.56
N ARG A 65 -9.47 -14.75 1.99
CA ARG A 65 -8.81 -15.96 1.47
C ARG A 65 -9.19 -16.20 0.01
N ARG A 66 -10.46 -16.00 -0.34
CA ARG A 66 -10.94 -16.15 -1.73
C ARG A 66 -10.32 -15.12 -2.65
N VAL A 67 -10.25 -13.85 -2.21
CA VAL A 67 -9.59 -12.78 -2.97
C VAL A 67 -8.13 -13.11 -3.23
N THR A 68 -7.41 -13.58 -2.21
CA THR A 68 -5.99 -13.92 -2.33
C THR A 68 -5.75 -15.08 -3.31
N VAL A 69 -6.60 -16.12 -3.28
CA VAL A 69 -6.49 -17.24 -4.23
C VAL A 69 -6.70 -16.76 -5.67
N VAL A 70 -7.69 -15.89 -5.90
CA VAL A 70 -7.95 -15.33 -7.24
C VAL A 70 -6.77 -14.48 -7.70
N GLN A 71 -6.23 -13.60 -6.84
CA GLN A 71 -5.06 -12.77 -7.18
C GLN A 71 -3.86 -13.62 -7.56
N LEU A 72 -3.50 -14.62 -6.75
CA LEU A 72 -2.36 -15.49 -7.03
C LEU A 72 -2.56 -16.29 -8.31
N ALA A 73 -3.78 -16.80 -8.55
CA ALA A 73 -4.11 -17.52 -9.78
C ALA A 73 -4.01 -16.62 -11.01
N THR A 74 -4.60 -15.41 -10.96
CA THR A 74 -4.54 -14.43 -12.03
C THR A 74 -3.11 -13.96 -12.29
N ALA A 75 -2.34 -13.64 -11.24
CA ALA A 75 -0.95 -13.24 -11.36
C ALA A 75 -0.08 -14.33 -11.98
N SER A 76 -0.28 -15.58 -11.55
CA SER A 76 0.43 -16.74 -12.13
C SER A 76 0.12 -16.90 -13.62
N LEU A 77 -1.17 -16.85 -13.98
CA LEU A 77 -1.59 -16.99 -15.38
C LEU A 77 -1.04 -15.86 -16.26
N VAL A 78 -1.10 -14.61 -15.78
CA VAL A 78 -0.57 -13.44 -16.49
C VAL A 78 0.95 -13.53 -16.61
N ALA A 79 1.66 -13.96 -15.57
CA ALA A 79 3.11 -14.15 -15.62
C ALA A 79 3.53 -15.20 -16.65
N PHE A 80 2.87 -16.35 -16.69
CA PHE A 80 3.13 -17.37 -17.72
C PHE A 80 2.76 -16.89 -19.13
N ALA A 81 1.66 -16.14 -19.27
CA ALA A 81 1.28 -15.55 -20.55
C ALA A 81 2.30 -14.49 -21.03
N ALA A 82 2.93 -13.77 -20.09
CA ALA A 82 3.93 -12.75 -20.37
C ALA A 82 5.31 -13.32 -20.76
N MET A 83 5.61 -14.61 -20.51
CA MET A 83 6.88 -15.23 -20.94
C MET A 83 7.08 -15.14 -22.45
N LYS A 84 6.01 -15.37 -23.23
CA LYS A 84 6.07 -15.38 -24.70
C LYS A 84 6.43 -14.00 -25.29
N PRO A 85 5.75 -12.88 -24.94
CA PRO A 85 6.16 -11.56 -25.41
C PRO A 85 7.49 -11.07 -24.80
N ALA A 86 7.90 -11.60 -23.63
CA ALA A 86 9.21 -11.32 -23.06
C ALA A 86 10.37 -12.05 -23.77
N GLY A 87 10.08 -13.01 -24.64
CA GLY A 87 11.09 -13.82 -25.32
C GLY A 87 11.80 -14.82 -24.41
N GLU A 88 11.19 -15.14 -23.25
CA GLU A 88 11.74 -16.09 -22.29
C GLU A 88 11.23 -17.51 -22.56
N GLU A 89 12.13 -18.49 -22.50
CA GLU A 89 11.79 -19.92 -22.57
C GLU A 89 11.68 -20.52 -21.17
N VAL A 90 10.86 -21.56 -21.02
CA VAL A 90 10.75 -22.27 -19.73
C VAL A 90 12.07 -22.99 -19.47
N PRO A 91 12.82 -22.63 -18.41
CA PRO A 91 14.08 -23.29 -18.09
C PRO A 91 13.85 -24.76 -17.73
N PRO A 92 14.88 -25.63 -17.90
CA PRO A 92 14.76 -27.03 -17.57
C PRO A 92 14.40 -27.22 -16.09
N LEU A 93 13.42 -28.08 -15.85
CA LEU A 93 12.91 -28.37 -14.50
C LEU A 93 13.94 -29.19 -13.71
N THR A 94 14.88 -28.49 -13.08
CA THR A 94 15.81 -29.09 -12.12
C THR A 94 15.16 -29.17 -10.74
N PRO A 95 15.49 -30.19 -9.91
CA PRO A 95 14.98 -30.26 -8.53
C PRO A 95 15.32 -29.03 -7.69
N ALA A 96 16.48 -28.40 -7.94
CA ALA A 96 16.90 -27.17 -7.30
C ALA A 96 15.99 -25.98 -7.67
N LEU A 97 15.71 -25.81 -8.98
CA LEU A 97 14.79 -24.77 -9.45
C LEU A 97 13.38 -25.00 -8.91
N LEU A 98 12.91 -26.25 -8.88
CA LEU A 98 11.61 -26.59 -8.31
C LEU A 98 11.54 -26.27 -6.82
N GLY A 99 12.60 -26.56 -6.05
CA GLY A 99 12.70 -26.19 -4.64
C GLY A 99 12.61 -24.67 -4.42
N VAL A 100 13.35 -23.89 -5.22
CA VAL A 100 13.31 -22.41 -5.15
C VAL A 100 11.94 -21.89 -5.56
N ALA A 101 11.37 -22.38 -6.67
CA ALA A 101 10.06 -21.95 -7.15
C ALA A 101 8.94 -22.26 -6.15
N LEU A 102 8.93 -23.46 -5.56
CA LEU A 102 7.97 -23.82 -4.52
C LEU A 102 8.16 -22.97 -3.26
N GLY A 103 9.40 -22.76 -2.84
CA GLY A 103 9.72 -21.88 -1.71
C GLY A 103 9.17 -20.47 -1.91
N LEU A 104 9.55 -19.83 -3.03
CA LEU A 104 9.08 -18.49 -3.38
C LEU A 104 7.55 -18.42 -3.53
N GLY A 105 6.93 -19.44 -4.13
CA GLY A 105 5.48 -19.52 -4.26
C GLY A 105 4.76 -19.61 -2.91
N ILE A 106 5.25 -20.43 -1.98
CA ILE A 106 4.69 -20.55 -0.63
C ILE A 106 4.86 -19.24 0.15
N PHE A 107 6.07 -18.67 0.15
CA PHE A 107 6.31 -17.40 0.84
C PHE A 107 5.46 -16.26 0.26
N SER A 108 5.34 -16.18 -1.07
CA SER A 108 4.48 -15.21 -1.74
C SER A 108 3.02 -15.38 -1.31
N ALA A 109 2.50 -16.61 -1.27
CA ALA A 109 1.14 -16.86 -0.82
C ALA A 109 0.91 -16.44 0.64
N ILE A 110 1.86 -16.73 1.53
CA ILE A 110 1.79 -16.30 2.94
C ILE A 110 1.76 -14.76 3.02
N ILE A 111 2.70 -14.08 2.34
CA ILE A 111 2.79 -12.62 2.34
C ILE A 111 1.50 -12.01 1.80
N GLN A 112 0.97 -12.51 0.68
CA GLN A 112 -0.24 -11.98 0.07
C GLN A 112 -1.47 -12.13 0.98
N VAL A 113 -1.64 -13.30 1.62
CA VAL A 113 -2.74 -13.53 2.56
C VAL A 113 -2.63 -12.58 3.75
N THR A 114 -1.43 -12.45 4.34
CA THR A 114 -1.16 -11.54 5.45
C THR A 114 -1.43 -10.09 5.07
N MET A 115 -1.01 -9.67 3.87
CA MET A 115 -1.19 -8.32 3.36
C MET A 115 -2.68 -7.99 3.16
N ASN A 116 -3.43 -8.87 2.51
CA ASN A 116 -4.87 -8.70 2.31
C ASN A 116 -5.63 -8.69 3.64
N TRP A 117 -5.22 -9.53 4.61
CA TRP A 117 -5.79 -9.51 5.96
C TRP A 117 -5.46 -8.23 6.73
N ALA A 118 -4.22 -7.75 6.62
CA ALA A 118 -3.76 -6.52 7.24
C ALA A 118 -4.49 -5.30 6.66
N GLN A 119 -4.73 -5.24 5.34
CA GLN A 119 -5.49 -4.15 4.72
C GLN A 119 -6.95 -4.08 5.21
N ARG A 120 -7.55 -5.21 5.61
CA ARG A 120 -8.86 -5.23 6.25
C ARG A 120 -8.82 -4.74 7.70
N SER A 121 -7.73 -5.04 8.42
CA SER A 121 -7.65 -4.91 9.89
C SER A 121 -6.90 -3.66 10.35
N VAL A 122 -6.07 -3.08 9.48
CA VAL A 122 -5.17 -1.95 9.76
C VAL A 122 -5.51 -0.82 8.81
N SER A 123 -5.73 0.39 9.35
CA SER A 123 -5.98 1.56 8.50
C SER A 123 -4.78 1.82 7.57
N PRO A 124 -4.98 2.18 6.29
CA PRO A 124 -3.90 2.43 5.31
C PRO A 124 -2.78 3.36 5.82
N THR A 125 -3.16 4.35 6.62
CA THR A 125 -2.33 5.27 7.44
C THR A 125 -1.19 4.52 8.20
N ARG A 126 -1.54 3.52 9.01
CA ARG A 126 -0.58 2.74 9.82
C ARG A 126 0.28 1.81 8.97
N ALA A 127 -0.28 1.23 7.90
CA ALA A 127 0.48 0.39 6.99
C ALA A 127 1.56 1.20 6.24
N THR A 128 1.22 2.42 5.82
CA THR A 128 2.16 3.34 5.17
C THR A 128 3.34 3.67 6.09
N LEU A 129 3.10 3.95 7.37
CA LEU A 129 4.17 4.15 8.35
C LEU A 129 5.11 2.94 8.48
N ILE A 130 4.56 1.72 8.48
CA ILE A 130 5.36 0.49 8.54
C ILE A 130 6.20 0.34 7.25
N TYR A 131 5.59 0.51 6.08
CA TYR A 131 6.28 0.38 4.79
C TYR A 131 7.39 1.42 4.61
N THR A 132 7.30 2.56 5.25
CA THR A 132 8.33 3.59 5.12
C THR A 132 9.61 3.25 5.88
N GLY A 133 9.59 2.22 6.71
CA GLY A 133 10.81 1.60 7.23
C GLY A 133 11.61 0.84 6.17
N GLU A 134 10.99 0.40 5.07
CA GLU A 134 11.64 -0.39 4.01
C GLU A 134 12.85 0.31 3.37
N PRO A 135 12.78 1.58 2.91
CA PRO A 135 13.97 2.28 2.39
C PRO A 135 15.06 2.47 3.43
N VAL A 136 14.72 2.54 4.73
CA VAL A 136 15.71 2.64 5.82
C VAL A 136 16.47 1.34 5.95
N TRP A 137 15.76 0.21 6.04
CA TRP A 137 16.38 -1.11 6.10
C TRP A 137 17.16 -1.42 4.83
N GLY A 138 16.62 -1.09 3.65
CA GLY A 138 17.30 -1.23 2.37
C GLY A 138 18.62 -0.47 2.32
N GLY A 139 18.64 0.79 2.80
CA GLY A 139 19.87 1.57 2.91
C GLY A 139 20.89 0.97 3.90
N ILE A 140 20.44 0.49 5.06
CA ILE A 140 21.32 -0.16 6.05
C ILE A 140 21.95 -1.42 5.46
N PHE A 141 21.16 -2.30 4.85
CA PHE A 141 21.65 -3.54 4.26
C PHE A 141 22.54 -3.27 3.04
N GLY A 142 22.18 -2.34 2.16
CA GLY A 142 23.04 -1.93 1.04
C GLY A 142 24.41 -1.45 1.53
N ARG A 143 24.43 -0.65 2.60
CA ARG A 143 25.70 -0.21 3.22
C ARG A 143 26.53 -1.36 3.79
N LEU A 144 25.88 -2.33 4.45
CA LEU A 144 26.54 -3.53 5.01
C LEU A 144 27.15 -4.42 3.91
N VAL A 145 26.54 -4.45 2.72
CA VAL A 145 27.04 -5.19 1.55
C VAL A 145 28.15 -4.42 0.80
N GLY A 146 28.51 -3.22 1.27
CA GLY A 146 29.61 -2.41 0.73
C GLY A 146 29.19 -1.40 -0.32
N GLU A 147 27.89 -1.26 -0.57
CA GLU A 147 27.35 -0.26 -1.49
C GLU A 147 27.62 1.15 -0.92
N ARG A 148 28.24 2.00 -1.75
CA ARG A 148 28.52 3.38 -1.36
C ARG A 148 27.29 4.22 -1.63
N LEU A 149 26.48 4.41 -0.61
CA LEU A 149 25.35 5.34 -0.68
C LEU A 149 25.89 6.77 -0.78
N PRO A 150 25.67 7.48 -1.91
CA PRO A 150 26.06 8.88 -2.03
C PRO A 150 25.28 9.71 -1.00
N LEU A 151 25.84 10.84 -0.58
CA LEU A 151 25.21 11.72 0.41
C LEU A 151 23.81 12.19 -0.06
N LEU A 152 23.61 12.29 -1.38
CA LEU A 152 22.32 12.57 -2.00
C LEU A 152 21.27 11.47 -1.74
N ALA A 153 21.66 10.20 -1.77
CA ALA A 153 20.75 9.08 -1.51
C ALA A 153 20.28 9.09 -0.04
N LEU A 154 21.20 9.38 0.90
CA LEU A 154 20.84 9.53 2.32
C LEU A 154 19.85 10.68 2.52
N LEU A 155 20.08 11.83 1.87
CA LEU A 155 19.15 12.96 1.90
C LEU A 155 17.79 12.58 1.30
N GLY A 156 17.78 11.83 0.20
CA GLY A 156 16.57 11.30 -0.42
C GLY A 156 15.76 10.43 0.53
N CYS A 157 16.40 9.48 1.22
CA CYS A 157 15.76 8.65 2.25
C CYS A 157 15.15 9.49 3.38
N VAL A 158 15.87 10.49 3.87
CA VAL A 158 15.37 11.41 4.91
C VAL A 158 14.14 12.18 4.43
N LEU A 159 14.14 12.67 3.19
CA LEU A 159 12.98 13.35 2.60
C LEU A 159 11.77 12.43 2.45
N ILE A 160 11.96 11.17 2.04
CA ILE A 160 10.87 10.18 1.93
C ILE A 160 10.23 9.97 3.31
N LEU A 161 11.04 9.71 4.33
CA LEU A 161 10.55 9.54 5.71
C LEU A 161 9.82 10.79 6.21
N ALA A 162 10.42 11.97 6.02
CA ALA A 162 9.80 13.22 6.43
C ALA A 162 8.47 13.46 5.70
N GLY A 163 8.40 13.16 4.40
CA GLY A 163 7.18 13.31 3.59
C GLY A 163 6.05 12.44 4.10
N VAL A 164 6.36 11.20 4.44
CA VAL A 164 5.40 10.28 5.04
C VAL A 164 4.93 10.80 6.39
N LEU A 165 5.85 11.16 7.29
CA LEU A 165 5.50 11.68 8.61
C LEU A 165 4.60 12.93 8.50
N VAL A 166 4.93 13.84 7.60
CA VAL A 166 4.12 15.06 7.33
C VAL A 166 2.74 14.69 6.77
N SER A 167 2.65 13.70 5.89
CA SER A 167 1.36 13.23 5.33
C SER A 167 0.47 12.56 6.37
N GLU A 168 1.09 11.94 7.36
CA GLU A 168 0.44 11.21 8.45
C GLU A 168 0.06 12.11 9.62
N LEU A 169 0.68 13.30 9.74
CA LEU A 169 0.29 14.35 10.67
C LEU A 169 -1.08 14.93 10.28
N LYS A 170 -2.14 14.18 10.59
CA LYS A 170 -3.51 14.68 10.60
C LYS A 170 -3.64 15.65 11.76
N TRP A 171 -3.69 16.95 11.45
CA TRP A 171 -4.25 17.91 12.40
C TRP A 171 -5.62 17.37 12.80
N LYS A 172 -5.81 17.04 14.09
CA LYS A 172 -7.12 16.68 14.63
C LYS A 172 -8.07 17.86 14.36
N ARG A 173 -8.80 17.84 13.25
CA ARG A 173 -10.04 18.61 13.16
C ARG A 173 -10.97 17.94 14.15
N LYS A 174 -11.26 18.64 15.26
CA LYS A 174 -12.37 18.33 16.15
C LYS A 174 -13.57 17.99 15.26
N SER A 175 -14.11 16.77 15.39
CA SER A 175 -15.48 16.55 14.95
C SER A 175 -16.34 17.59 15.68
N PRO A 176 -17.25 18.32 15.00
CA PRO A 176 -18.24 19.08 15.71
C PRO A 176 -19.01 18.12 16.62
N PRO A 177 -19.40 18.54 17.84
CA PRO A 177 -20.17 17.69 18.72
C PRO A 177 -21.41 17.21 17.98
N GLN A 178 -21.59 15.89 17.95
CA GLN A 178 -22.83 15.25 17.55
C GLN A 178 -23.90 15.81 18.49
N VAL A 179 -24.73 16.73 17.99
CA VAL A 179 -25.95 17.12 18.69
C VAL A 179 -26.84 15.88 18.66
N SER A 180 -26.88 15.18 19.80
CA SER A 180 -27.86 14.15 20.07
C SER A 180 -29.22 14.82 20.19
N THR A 181 -29.86 15.11 19.06
CA THR A 181 -31.31 15.31 19.03
C THR A 181 -31.94 13.94 19.22
N ASN A 182 -32.23 13.59 20.47
CA ASN A 182 -33.25 12.60 20.86
C ASN A 182 -33.41 12.70 22.39
N ASP A 183 -34.11 13.76 22.83
CA ASP A 183 -34.62 13.87 24.20
C ASP A 183 -36.13 14.22 24.24
N ASP A 184 -36.88 14.06 23.14
CA ASP A 184 -38.30 14.48 23.09
C ASP A 184 -39.29 13.43 22.56
N ALA A 185 -38.96 12.14 22.61
CA ALA A 185 -39.90 11.06 22.22
C ALA A 185 -40.24 10.08 23.36
N GLN A 186 -40.06 10.46 24.63
CA GLN A 186 -40.36 9.60 25.78
C GLN A 186 -41.29 10.14 26.90
N PRO A 187 -41.98 11.30 26.83
CA PRO A 187 -42.99 11.60 27.86
C PRO A 187 -44.33 10.86 27.68
N LEU A 188 -44.65 10.31 26.50
CA LEU A 188 -46.01 9.84 26.20
C LEU A 188 -46.24 8.35 26.40
N THR A 189 -45.19 7.54 26.49
CA THR A 189 -45.33 6.08 26.65
C THR A 189 -45.57 5.67 28.11
N ASP A 190 -45.11 6.47 29.08
CA ASP A 190 -45.27 6.21 30.52
C ASP A 190 -46.67 6.60 31.06
N LEU A 191 -47.43 7.41 30.30
CA LEU A 191 -48.80 7.79 30.66
C LEU A 191 -49.86 6.81 30.14
N ALA A 192 -49.52 5.95 29.18
CA ALA A 192 -50.43 4.93 28.65
C ALA A 192 -50.52 3.69 29.56
N ASP A 193 -49.47 3.39 30.33
CA ASP A 193 -49.40 2.21 31.21
C ASP A 193 -50.08 2.43 32.58
N ARG A 194 -50.36 3.70 32.96
CA ARG A 194 -51.04 4.04 34.22
C ARG A 194 -52.58 4.10 34.13
N ARG A 195 -53.17 3.77 32.98
CA ARG A 195 -54.60 3.99 32.69
C ARG A 195 -55.42 2.71 32.52
N GLU A 196 -54.88 1.54 32.86
CA GLU A 196 -55.61 0.27 32.83
C GLU A 196 -55.80 -0.24 34.28
N PRO A 197 -57.00 -0.14 34.88
CA PRO A 197 -57.32 -0.69 36.20
C PRO A 197 -57.65 -2.19 36.18
#